data_AF-A0A7V3U4J8-F1
#
_entry.id   AF-A0A7V3U4J8-F1
#
_cell.length_a   1.000
_cell.length_b   1.000
_cell.length_c   1.000
_cell.angle_alpha   90.00
_cell.angle_beta   90.00
_cell.angle_gamma   90.00
#
_symmetry.space_group_name_H-M   'P 1'
#
loop_
_entity.id
_entity.type
_entity.pdbx_description
1 polymer ?
#
loop_
_entity_poly.entity_id
_entity_poly.type
_entity_poly.pdbx_seq_one_letter_code
_entity_poly.pdbx_strand_id
1 'polypeptide(L)'
;HDPCQIIRRGGLLKEPRSLLDDSCSDFVEMENAGLGNLCCGGGGGVSANPRAAELQNAAFGCKADQLNAIDGLEAVVVPCANCRTVFEEGLEEREMYNLEVLGLGELVAETLKDIEQAEG
;
A
#
# COMPACT_ATOMS: atom_id res chain seq x y z
N HIS A 1 -1.03 -1.03 -3.09
CA HIS A 1 -0.18 0.14 -3.36
C HIS A 1 1.07 -0.28 -4.11
N ASP A 2 1.45 0.49 -5.14
CA ASP A 2 2.67 0.28 -5.94
C ASP A 2 3.78 1.25 -5.47
N PRO A 3 4.72 0.83 -4.60
CA PRO A 3 5.74 1.73 -4.08
C PRO A 3 6.75 2.12 -5.15
N CYS A 4 7.17 3.38 -5.15
CA CYS A 4 8.09 3.90 -6.17
C CYS A 4 9.43 3.16 -6.22
N GLN A 5 9.97 2.73 -5.07
CA GLN A 5 11.25 2.01 -5.02
C GLN A 5 11.14 0.57 -5.52
N ILE A 6 9.99 -0.09 -5.33
CA ILE A 6 9.80 -1.49 -5.71
C ILE A 6 9.40 -1.58 -7.19
N ILE A 7 8.43 -0.77 -7.61
CA ILE A 7 7.82 -0.88 -8.93
C ILE A 7 8.61 -0.08 -9.97
N ARG A 8 8.79 1.23 -9.76
CA ARG A 8 9.47 2.09 -10.76
C ARG A 8 10.97 1.88 -10.79
N ARG A 9 11.62 1.87 -9.61
CA ARG A 9 13.07 1.68 -9.53
C ARG A 9 13.47 0.21 -9.55
N GLY A 10 12.74 -0.64 -8.85
CA GLY A 10 13.02 -2.08 -8.77
C GLY A 10 12.54 -2.88 -9.97
N GLY A 11 11.62 -2.34 -10.77
CA GLY A 11 11.08 -3.01 -11.96
C GLY A 11 10.13 -4.17 -11.67
N LEU A 12 9.76 -4.38 -10.40
CA LEU A 12 8.96 -5.53 -9.95
C LEU A 12 7.46 -5.26 -10.12
N LEU A 13 7.00 -5.10 -11.35
CA LEU A 13 5.59 -4.76 -11.62
C LEU A 13 4.67 -5.96 -11.46
N LYS A 14 5.09 -7.14 -11.91
CA LYS A 14 4.24 -8.33 -12.04
C LYS A 14 4.29 -9.23 -10.80
N GLU A 15 5.45 -9.29 -10.18
CA GLU A 15 5.76 -10.20 -9.07
C GLU A 15 4.88 -9.93 -7.84
N PRO A 16 4.65 -8.68 -7.41
CA PRO A 16 3.72 -8.42 -6.30
C PRO A 16 2.28 -8.81 -6.62
N ARG A 17 1.85 -8.67 -7.88
CA ARG A 17 0.50 -9.05 -8.33
C ARG A 17 0.32 -10.56 -8.35
N SER A 18 1.32 -11.29 -8.84
CA SER A 18 1.31 -12.75 -8.80
C SER A 18 1.16 -13.27 -7.37
N LEU A 19 1.84 -12.65 -6.39
CA LEU A 19 1.67 -13.02 -4.99
C LEU A 19 0.29 -12.66 -4.45
N LEU A 20 -0.28 -11.52 -4.88
CA LEU A 20 -1.64 -11.12 -4.50
C LEU A 20 -2.70 -12.05 -5.08
N ASP A 21 -2.55 -12.49 -6.34
CA ASP A 21 -3.48 -13.42 -7.00
C ASP A 21 -3.57 -14.75 -6.23
N ASP A 22 -2.46 -15.20 -5.63
CA ASP A 22 -2.42 -16.42 -4.80
C ASP A 22 -2.91 -16.20 -3.37
N SER A 23 -2.82 -14.97 -2.85
CA SER A 23 -3.08 -14.63 -1.44
C SER A 23 -4.40 -13.88 -1.19
N CYS A 24 -5.08 -13.40 -2.22
CA CYS A 24 -6.26 -12.54 -2.11
C CYS A 24 -7.16 -12.70 -3.33
N SER A 25 -8.39 -13.18 -3.12
CA SER A 25 -9.33 -13.49 -4.20
C SER A 25 -10.07 -12.29 -4.79
N ASP A 26 -10.07 -11.17 -4.09
CA ASP A 26 -10.88 -9.97 -4.35
C ASP A 26 -10.00 -8.72 -4.55
N PHE A 27 -8.74 -8.92 -4.90
CA PHE A 27 -7.80 -7.83 -5.20
C PHE A 27 -8.30 -6.95 -6.34
N VAL A 28 -8.28 -5.63 -6.10
CA VAL A 28 -8.57 -4.60 -7.11
C VAL A 28 -7.42 -3.62 -7.24
N GLU A 29 -7.26 -3.09 -8.44
CA GLU A 29 -6.23 -2.10 -8.75
C GLU A 29 -6.72 -0.67 -8.46
N MET A 30 -5.81 0.17 -7.97
CA MET A 30 -6.07 1.62 -7.88
C MET A 30 -6.02 2.28 -9.27
N GLU A 31 -6.66 3.44 -9.37
CA GLU A 31 -6.46 4.30 -10.54
C GLU A 31 -4.96 4.62 -10.74
N ASN A 32 -4.50 4.56 -11.99
CA ASN A 32 -3.09 4.73 -12.37
C ASN A 32 -2.14 3.70 -11.74
N ALA A 33 -2.60 2.49 -11.41
CA ALA A 33 -1.75 1.41 -10.90
C ALA A 33 -0.46 1.17 -11.72
N GLY A 34 0.52 0.56 -11.08
CA GLY A 34 1.83 0.28 -11.64
C GLY A 34 2.74 1.51 -11.70
N LEU A 35 3.29 1.79 -12.88
CA LEU A 35 4.27 2.88 -13.07
C LEU A 35 3.65 4.28 -12.89
N GLY A 36 2.35 4.42 -13.11
CA GLY A 36 1.61 5.67 -12.96
C GLY A 36 1.20 5.99 -11.53
N ASN A 37 1.43 5.09 -10.58
CA ASN A 37 0.77 5.16 -9.28
C ASN A 37 1.33 6.34 -8.47
N LEU A 38 0.45 7.05 -7.76
CA LEU A 38 0.86 8.17 -6.93
C LEU A 38 1.73 7.70 -5.77
N CYS A 39 2.73 8.52 -5.43
CA CYS A 39 3.61 8.30 -4.28
C CYS A 39 2.80 8.34 -2.97
N CYS A 40 3.27 7.65 -1.92
CA CYS A 40 2.75 7.83 -0.57
C CYS A 40 3.11 9.20 0.03
N GLY A 41 4.07 9.94 -0.57
CA GLY A 41 4.50 11.25 -0.09
C GLY A 41 5.71 11.23 0.86
N GLY A 42 6.05 10.10 1.49
CA GLY A 42 7.16 10.04 2.46
C GLY A 42 8.52 9.60 1.91
N GLY A 43 8.67 9.39 0.60
CA GLY A 43 9.95 8.96 0.00
C GLY A 43 11.05 10.04 0.03
N GLY A 44 12.29 9.67 -0.29
CA GLY A 44 13.38 10.64 -0.48
C GLY A 44 13.81 11.41 0.77
N GLY A 45 13.47 10.91 1.96
CA GLY A 45 13.74 11.59 3.24
C GLY A 45 12.65 12.56 3.68
N VAL A 46 11.53 12.66 2.95
CA VAL A 46 10.41 13.54 3.31
C VAL A 46 9.80 13.14 4.65
N SER A 47 9.53 11.84 4.87
CA SER A 47 8.99 11.33 6.15
C SER A 47 9.86 11.65 7.36
N ALA A 48 11.17 11.81 7.16
CA ALA A 48 12.13 12.13 8.21
C ALA A 48 12.40 13.64 8.36
N ASN A 49 11.72 14.51 7.59
CA ASN A 49 11.93 15.95 7.60
C ASN A 49 10.70 16.67 8.17
N PRO A 50 10.72 17.11 9.44
CA PRO A 50 9.59 17.79 10.07
C PRO A 50 9.14 19.06 9.34
N ARG A 51 10.07 19.74 8.65
CA ARG A 51 9.76 20.96 7.86
C ARG A 51 8.91 20.65 6.63
N ALA A 52 8.81 19.40 6.22
CA ALA A 52 8.02 18.95 5.08
C ALA A 52 6.66 18.37 5.49
N ALA A 53 6.31 18.35 6.78
CA ALA A 53 5.10 17.68 7.28
C ALA A 53 3.82 18.13 6.56
N GLU A 54 3.60 19.44 6.42
CA GLU A 54 2.43 19.98 5.71
C GLU A 54 2.39 19.54 4.24
N LEU A 55 3.53 19.58 3.54
CA LEU A 55 3.63 19.15 2.14
C LEU A 55 3.46 17.65 1.98
N GLN A 56 4.00 16.85 2.90
CA GLN A 56 3.82 15.40 2.93
C GLN A 56 2.34 15.06 3.13
N ASN A 57 1.67 15.72 4.08
CA ASN A 57 0.25 15.51 4.33
C ASN A 57 -0.58 15.88 3.09
N ALA A 58 -0.31 17.02 2.46
CA ALA A 58 -0.97 17.43 1.23
C ALA A 58 -0.75 16.42 0.10
N ALA A 59 0.47 15.91 -0.08
CA ALA A 59 0.77 14.88 -1.07
C ALA A 59 0.05 13.55 -0.76
N PHE A 60 -0.04 13.16 0.51
CA PHE A 60 -0.83 12.00 0.92
C PHE A 60 -2.33 12.23 0.70
N GLY A 61 -2.83 13.47 0.73
CA GLY A 61 -4.20 13.80 0.36
C GLY A 61 -4.58 13.26 -1.03
N CYS A 62 -3.73 13.48 -2.03
CA CYS A 62 -3.93 12.92 -3.36
C CYS A 62 -3.96 11.37 -3.35
N LYS A 63 -3.20 10.72 -2.45
CA LYS A 63 -3.24 9.27 -2.29
C LYS A 63 -4.53 8.82 -1.63
N ALA A 64 -4.99 9.51 -0.59
CA ALA A 64 -6.26 9.23 0.07
C ALA A 64 -7.44 9.36 -0.91
N ASP A 65 -7.43 10.37 -1.78
CA ASP A 65 -8.44 10.51 -2.84
C ASP A 65 -8.47 9.30 -3.78
N GLN A 66 -7.30 8.74 -4.14
CA GLN A 66 -7.25 7.51 -4.94
C GLN A 66 -7.79 6.28 -4.20
N LEU A 67 -7.69 6.23 -2.87
CA LEU A 67 -8.24 5.13 -2.07
C LEU A 67 -9.77 5.29 -1.96
N ASN A 68 -10.25 6.49 -1.69
CA ASN A 68 -11.68 6.82 -1.58
C ASN A 68 -12.46 6.63 -2.88
N ALA A 69 -11.77 6.65 -4.03
CA ALA A 69 -12.37 6.36 -5.34
C ALA A 69 -12.71 4.88 -5.55
N ILE A 70 -12.29 3.98 -4.64
CA ILE A 70 -12.59 2.55 -4.71
C ILE A 70 -13.74 2.24 -3.75
N ASP A 71 -14.89 1.90 -4.31
CA ASP A 71 -16.07 1.53 -3.53
C ASP A 71 -15.81 0.23 -2.74
N GLY A 72 -16.12 0.25 -1.44
CA GLY A 72 -16.00 -0.93 -0.57
C GLY A 72 -14.57 -1.33 -0.24
N LEU A 73 -13.59 -0.42 -0.35
CA LEU A 73 -12.20 -0.72 0.02
C LEU A 73 -12.05 -0.92 1.54
N GLU A 74 -11.72 -2.14 1.95
CA GLU A 74 -11.53 -2.50 3.37
C GLU A 74 -10.05 -2.51 3.79
N ALA A 75 -9.15 -2.82 2.85
CA ALA A 75 -7.72 -2.86 3.11
C ALA A 75 -6.89 -2.37 1.92
N VAL A 76 -5.69 -1.87 2.21
CA VAL A 76 -4.67 -1.54 1.22
C VAL A 76 -3.40 -2.33 1.48
N VAL A 77 -2.95 -3.08 0.47
CA VAL A 77 -1.69 -3.83 0.56
C VAL A 77 -0.50 -2.94 0.23
N VAL A 78 0.51 -2.91 1.10
CA VAL A 78 1.67 -2.03 1.02
C VAL A 78 2.97 -2.84 1.19
N PRO A 79 3.72 -3.13 0.10
CA PRO A 79 4.93 -3.95 0.18
C PRO A 79 6.19 -3.19 0.66
N CYS A 80 6.07 -1.91 1.04
CA CYS A 80 7.20 -1.07 1.45
C CYS A 80 6.98 -0.52 2.86
N ALA A 81 7.90 -0.81 3.78
CA ALA A 81 7.81 -0.39 5.18
C ALA A 81 7.65 1.13 5.36
N ASN A 82 8.42 1.95 4.63
CA ASN A 82 8.25 3.41 4.70
C ASN A 82 6.88 3.86 4.16
N CYS A 83 6.34 3.16 3.16
CA CYS A 83 4.99 3.47 2.69
C CYS A 83 3.95 3.09 3.75
N ARG A 84 4.13 1.95 4.45
CA ARG A 84 3.23 1.51 5.53
C ARG A 84 3.08 2.57 6.60
N THR A 85 4.19 3.04 7.18
CA THR A 85 4.18 4.10 8.21
C THR A 85 3.46 5.36 7.72
N VAL A 86 3.77 5.82 6.50
CA VAL A 86 3.16 7.03 5.94
C VAL A 86 1.66 6.85 5.66
N PHE A 87 1.24 5.64 5.28
CA PHE A 87 -0.18 5.31 5.13
C PHE A 87 -0.88 5.31 6.48
N GLU A 88 -0.34 4.66 7.50
CA GLU A 88 -0.93 4.62 8.84
C GLU A 88 -1.12 6.04 9.40
N GLU A 89 -0.06 6.85 9.41
CA GLU A 89 -0.10 8.24 9.87
C GLU A 89 -1.06 9.10 9.03
N GLY A 90 -1.00 8.95 7.71
CA GLY A 90 -1.80 9.73 6.78
C GLY A 90 -3.29 9.40 6.81
N LEU A 91 -3.65 8.14 7.08
CA LEU A 91 -5.03 7.71 7.26
C LEU A 91 -5.57 8.14 8.62
N GLU A 92 -4.75 8.06 9.67
CA GLU A 92 -5.10 8.55 11.02
C GLU A 92 -5.42 10.05 11.01
N GLU A 93 -4.57 10.86 10.40
CA GLU A 93 -4.76 12.32 10.26
C GLU A 93 -6.01 12.68 9.42
N ARG A 94 -6.57 11.71 8.70
CA ARG A 94 -7.78 11.85 7.88
C ARG A 94 -8.99 11.13 8.45
N GLU A 95 -8.88 10.60 9.67
CA GLU A 95 -9.94 9.86 10.35
C GLU A 95 -10.44 8.63 9.56
N MET A 96 -9.60 8.07 8.68
CA MET A 96 -9.92 6.90 7.84
C MET A 96 -9.62 5.58 8.56
N TYR A 97 -10.12 5.43 9.79
CA TYR A 97 -9.78 4.32 10.70
C TYR A 97 -10.26 2.94 10.26
N ASN A 98 -11.22 2.88 9.33
CA ASN A 98 -11.81 1.63 8.86
C ASN A 98 -10.99 0.96 7.74
N LEU A 99 -9.96 1.64 7.23
CA LEU A 99 -9.12 1.11 6.16
C LEU A 99 -7.86 0.47 6.76
N GLU A 100 -7.70 -0.84 6.59
CA GLU A 100 -6.55 -1.58 7.10
C GLU A 100 -5.31 -1.44 6.19
N VAL A 101 -4.13 -1.35 6.78
CA VAL A 101 -2.85 -1.30 6.03
C VAL A 101 -2.10 -2.62 6.20
N LEU A 102 -2.20 -3.47 5.17
CA LEU A 102 -1.63 -4.82 5.17
C LEU A 102 -0.26 -4.86 4.50
N GLY A 103 0.70 -5.58 5.09
CA GLY A 103 1.95 -5.92 4.43
C GLY A 103 1.79 -7.05 3.41
N LEU A 104 2.43 -6.94 2.23
CA LEU A 104 2.42 -8.04 1.26
C LEU A 104 3.03 -9.33 1.84
N GLY A 105 4.11 -9.20 2.62
CA GLY A 105 4.74 -10.35 3.27
C GLY A 105 3.85 -10.99 4.35
N GLU A 106 3.00 -10.20 5.02
CA GLU A 106 2.05 -10.70 6.02
C GLU A 106 0.97 -11.54 5.33
N LEU A 107 0.40 -11.04 4.24
CA LEU A 107 -0.59 -11.78 3.44
C LEU A 107 -0.06 -13.11 2.91
N VAL A 108 1.16 -13.09 2.35
CA VAL A 108 1.80 -14.32 1.87
C VAL A 108 2.04 -15.30 3.01
N ALA A 109 2.47 -14.82 4.18
CA ALA A 109 2.71 -15.67 5.34
C ALA A 109 1.42 -16.32 5.86
N GLU A 110 0.30 -15.59 5.92
CA GLU A 110 -1.00 -16.17 6.30
C GLU A 110 -1.47 -17.21 5.28
N THR A 111 -1.34 -16.92 3.98
CA THR A 111 -1.68 -17.87 2.90
C THR A 111 -0.93 -19.20 3.04
N LEU A 112 0.37 -19.14 3.37
CA LEU A 112 1.19 -20.34 3.56
C LEU A 112 0.74 -21.19 4.76
N LYS A 113 0.35 -20.55 5.87
CA LYS A 113 -0.17 -21.27 7.05
C LYS A 113 -1.48 -21.99 6.71
N ASP A 114 -2.35 -21.35 5.94
CA ASP A 114 -3.64 -21.94 5.55
C ASP A 114 -3.44 -23.18 4.66
N ILE A 115 -2.46 -23.13 3.75
CA ILE A 115 -2.08 -24.28 2.93
C ILE A 115 -1.54 -25.43 3.80
N GLU A 116 -0.61 -25.14 4.72
CA GLU A 116 -0.05 -26.14 5.64
C GLU A 116 -1.14 -26.81 6.50
N GLN A 117 -2.17 -26.06 6.91
CA GLN A 117 -3.30 -26.59 7.66
C GLN A 117 -4.29 -27.39 6.80
N ALA A 118 -4.44 -27.06 5.51
CA ALA A 118 -5.33 -27.78 4.60
C ALA A 118 -4.73 -29.11 4.10
N GLU A 119 -3.40 -29.22 4.09
CA GLU A 119 -2.67 -30.43 3.66
C GLU A 119 -2.40 -31.45 4.79
N GLY A 120 -2.60 -31.07 6.05
CA GLY A 120 -2.38 -31.90 7.25
C GLY A 120 -3.63 -32.59 7.77
#